data_AF-A0A848M274-F1
#
_entry.id   AF-A0A848M274-F1
#
_cell.length_a   1.000
_cell.length_b   1.000
_cell.length_c   1.000
_cell.angle_alpha   90.00
_cell.angle_beta   90.00
_cell.angle_gamma   90.00
#
_symmetry.space_group_name_H-M   'P 1'
#
loop_
_entity.id
_entity.type
_entity.pdbx_description
1 polymer ?
#
loop_
_entity_poly.entity_id
_entity_poly.type
_entity_poly.pdbx_seq_one_letter_code
_entity_poly.pdbx_strand_id
1 'polypeptide(L)'
;MDKGWHLCYECGDSLVTELLVRQAGSSSDFLMFTGHGSENGDLALYDYGLHQPCCPFQVKVNWDSVGDSWYCVKFAMFLACLVLNKAEWGSILGNGMHHILGYTGDSHEPLDALVVEMFLSRCYGEVGKEAVFAPRTVLDAWRYANILADENQWAVIGHNGNGKDYLFGVKGGPTPDVRGTGDIKRWRMGSAQSIFLKDTKAVTSSSASAAGRIGRIRGIRRIPEAYRCWSGRTFGNANLIPLEYGAVIYERDSCGLPYRGNPAEAIEEAENFIQRFGGLPEDAGIRHMLPIFAESLVHSGREIIAYLIVYKQVFNGIEVDGLAGSSIKVLVDNHGVVFFYRYWHELLAEVEGSEDDIMTTVEAINQFNRLHQFRFKTAEAPSVKKAELVYWSAPHWLPTDECVPAWRMHTEAGGVLFMDAHSGEYLNERKVTST
;
A
#
# COMPACT_ATOMS: atom_id res chain seq x y z
N MET A 1 0.44 -35.40 -5.35
CA MET A 1 -0.99 -35.50 -5.03
C MET A 1 -1.56 -34.11 -5.17
N ASP A 2 -2.25 -33.89 -6.27
CA ASP A 2 -2.90 -32.62 -6.60
C ASP A 2 -4.06 -32.38 -5.64
N LYS A 3 -4.09 -31.20 -5.02
CA LYS A 3 -5.00 -30.85 -3.92
C LYS A 3 -5.60 -29.48 -4.19
N GLY A 4 -6.80 -29.53 -4.79
CA GLY A 4 -7.54 -28.42 -5.36
C GLY A 4 -7.81 -27.26 -4.41
N TRP A 5 -7.45 -26.08 -4.90
CA TRP A 5 -8.05 -24.80 -4.58
C TRP A 5 -9.45 -24.78 -5.22
N HIS A 6 -10.46 -24.19 -4.58
CA HIS A 6 -11.55 -23.60 -5.35
C HIS A 6 -11.12 -22.19 -5.73
N LEU A 7 -10.22 -22.17 -6.70
CA LEU A 7 -9.78 -20.99 -7.38
C LEU A 7 -10.82 -20.70 -8.47
N CYS A 8 -11.77 -19.81 -8.19
CA CYS A 8 -12.58 -19.21 -9.25
C CYS A 8 -11.75 -18.14 -9.94
N TYR A 9 -10.83 -18.55 -10.83
CA TYR A 9 -10.29 -17.65 -11.85
C TYR A 9 -11.37 -17.44 -12.90
N GLU A 10 -12.16 -16.40 -12.72
CA GLU A 10 -13.08 -15.96 -13.76
C GLU A 10 -12.53 -14.73 -14.50
N CYS A 11 -11.51 -14.06 -13.97
CA CYS A 11 -10.64 -13.16 -14.72
C CYS A 11 -9.25 -13.12 -14.07
N GLY A 12 -8.21 -13.27 -14.89
CA GLY A 12 -6.83 -13.36 -14.38
C GLY A 12 -6.07 -12.10 -14.71
N ASP A 13 -5.65 -11.36 -13.67
CA ASP A 13 -4.44 -10.56 -13.80
C ASP A 13 -3.26 -11.55 -13.89
N SER A 14 -2.55 -11.52 -15.02
CA SER A 14 -1.36 -12.35 -15.23
C SER A 14 -0.22 -12.07 -14.23
N LEU A 15 -0.28 -10.95 -13.51
CA LEU A 15 0.71 -10.52 -12.52
C LEU A 15 0.44 -11.09 -11.12
N VAL A 16 -0.83 -11.33 -10.75
CA VAL A 16 -1.20 -12.03 -9.50
C VAL A 16 -1.27 -13.53 -9.78
N THR A 17 -0.10 -14.16 -9.79
CA THR A 17 0.01 -15.56 -10.17
C THR A 17 -0.40 -16.51 -9.03
N GLU A 18 -0.96 -17.65 -9.42
CA GLU A 18 -1.22 -18.80 -8.55
C GLU A 18 0.00 -19.23 -7.71
N LEU A 19 1.22 -18.93 -8.18
CA LEU A 19 2.47 -19.24 -7.49
C LEU A 19 2.63 -18.46 -6.17
N LEU A 20 2.19 -17.19 -6.11
CA LEU A 20 2.29 -16.34 -4.92
C LEU A 20 1.47 -16.92 -3.76
N VAL A 21 0.32 -17.54 -4.07
CA VAL A 21 -0.61 -18.08 -3.05
C VAL A 21 -0.31 -19.55 -2.72
N ARG A 22 0.18 -20.34 -3.68
CA ARG A 22 0.54 -21.76 -3.45
C ARG A 22 1.68 -21.97 -2.44
N GLN A 23 2.52 -20.97 -2.22
CA GLN A 23 3.63 -21.05 -1.27
C GLN A 23 3.21 -20.76 0.18
N ALA A 24 1.97 -20.27 0.41
CA ALA A 24 1.54 -19.74 1.69
C ALA A 24 0.97 -20.79 2.69
N GLY A 25 0.30 -21.88 2.32
CA GLY A 25 -0.24 -22.78 3.37
C GLY A 25 -1.14 -23.93 2.94
N SER A 26 -1.77 -24.60 3.93
CA SER A 26 -2.64 -25.77 3.71
C SER A 26 -4.07 -25.42 3.27
N SER A 27 -4.61 -26.28 2.43
CA SER A 27 -5.76 -26.13 1.54
C SER A 27 -7.13 -26.40 2.18
N SER A 28 -7.95 -25.34 2.38
CA SER A 28 -9.44 -25.37 2.38
C SER A 28 -10.13 -24.02 2.64
N ASP A 29 -9.43 -23.00 3.13
CA ASP A 29 -10.09 -21.91 3.87
C ASP A 29 -9.93 -20.49 3.27
N PHE A 30 -9.33 -20.36 2.09
CA PHE A 30 -9.07 -19.07 1.44
C PHE A 30 -9.75 -18.99 0.07
N LEU A 31 -10.48 -17.89 -0.18
CA LEU A 31 -11.02 -17.53 -1.49
C LEU A 31 -10.26 -16.31 -2.03
N MET A 32 -9.82 -16.36 -3.27
CA MET A 32 -9.21 -15.20 -3.93
C MET A 32 -9.93 -14.89 -5.23
N PHE A 33 -10.18 -13.61 -5.45
CA PHE A 33 -10.75 -13.07 -6.68
C PHE A 33 -9.88 -11.92 -7.17
N THR A 34 -9.57 -11.92 -8.46
CA THR A 34 -8.89 -10.80 -9.15
C THR A 34 -9.76 -10.34 -10.30
N GLY A 35 -9.84 -9.04 -10.57
CA GLY A 35 -10.59 -8.54 -11.72
C GLY A 35 -11.24 -7.19 -11.49
N HIS A 36 -12.43 -6.99 -12.08
CA HIS A 36 -13.18 -5.75 -11.92
C HIS A 36 -14.23 -5.86 -10.83
N GLY A 37 -14.31 -4.82 -10.01
CA GLY A 37 -15.41 -4.60 -9.10
C GLY A 37 -16.24 -3.38 -9.51
N SER A 38 -17.24 -3.02 -8.70
CA SER A 38 -18.09 -1.86 -8.96
C SER A 38 -18.36 -1.07 -7.69
N GLU A 39 -18.83 0.17 -7.83
CA GLU A 39 -19.32 0.99 -6.71
C GLU A 39 -20.48 0.34 -5.94
N ASN A 40 -21.15 -0.66 -6.54
CA ASN A 40 -22.19 -1.45 -5.90
C ASN A 40 -21.65 -2.63 -5.10
N GLY A 41 -20.33 -2.81 -5.04
CA GLY A 41 -19.69 -3.94 -4.36
C GLY A 41 -19.81 -5.26 -5.12
N ASP A 42 -20.18 -5.20 -6.41
CA ASP A 42 -20.25 -6.38 -7.28
C ASP A 42 -18.86 -6.80 -7.73
N LEU A 43 -18.62 -8.10 -7.81
CA LEU A 43 -17.52 -8.74 -8.51
C LEU A 43 -17.98 -9.13 -9.92
N ALA A 44 -17.23 -8.74 -10.94
CA ALA A 44 -17.50 -9.09 -12.32
C ALA A 44 -17.02 -10.51 -12.64
N LEU A 45 -17.95 -11.44 -12.86
CA LEU A 45 -17.63 -12.79 -13.32
C LEU A 45 -17.55 -12.82 -14.85
N TYR A 46 -16.45 -13.35 -15.39
CA TYR A 46 -16.26 -13.55 -16.82
C TYR A 46 -15.98 -15.03 -17.11
N ASP A 47 -16.36 -15.47 -18.30
CA ASP A 47 -16.02 -16.82 -18.75
C ASP A 47 -14.54 -16.85 -19.19
N TYR A 48 -13.75 -17.71 -18.54
CA TYR A 48 -12.30 -17.78 -18.74
C TYR A 48 -11.96 -18.14 -20.20
N GLY A 49 -11.23 -17.26 -20.89
CA GLY A 49 -10.75 -17.50 -22.27
C GLY A 49 -11.58 -16.84 -23.38
N LEU A 50 -12.70 -16.19 -23.06
CA LEU A 50 -13.44 -15.35 -24.01
C LEU A 50 -13.06 -13.89 -23.82
N HIS A 51 -11.89 -13.49 -24.37
CA HIS A 51 -11.53 -12.08 -24.55
C HIS A 51 -12.43 -11.43 -25.61
N GLN A 52 -13.70 -11.19 -25.29
CA GLN A 52 -14.54 -10.30 -26.08
C GLN A 52 -14.68 -8.97 -25.34
N PRO A 53 -14.05 -7.88 -25.82
CA PRO A 53 -14.12 -6.54 -25.23
C PRO A 53 -15.54 -5.93 -25.21
N CYS A 54 -16.53 -6.64 -25.76
CA CYS A 54 -17.89 -6.16 -25.99
C CYS A 54 -18.97 -7.02 -25.33
N CYS A 55 -18.61 -8.06 -24.56
CA CYS A 55 -19.61 -8.83 -23.83
C CYS A 55 -19.99 -8.10 -22.53
N PRO A 56 -21.26 -7.67 -22.35
CA PRO A 56 -21.73 -7.19 -21.07
C PRO A 56 -21.58 -8.32 -20.04
N PHE A 57 -21.09 -7.98 -18.84
CA PHE A 57 -20.99 -8.84 -17.67
C PHE A 57 -22.17 -9.83 -17.63
N GLN A 58 -21.93 -11.13 -17.84
CA GLN A 58 -23.03 -12.09 -17.87
C GLN A 58 -23.45 -12.52 -16.46
N VAL A 59 -22.53 -12.47 -15.49
CA VAL A 59 -22.80 -12.78 -14.09
C VAL A 59 -22.07 -11.78 -13.20
N LYS A 60 -22.72 -11.38 -12.11
CA LYS A 60 -22.14 -10.55 -11.05
C LYS A 60 -22.30 -11.29 -9.73
N VAL A 61 -21.29 -11.22 -8.88
CA VAL A 61 -21.31 -11.80 -7.54
C VAL A 61 -21.17 -10.72 -6.48
N ASN A 62 -22.09 -10.70 -5.54
CA ASN A 62 -22.06 -9.87 -4.34
C ASN A 62 -22.61 -10.67 -3.15
N TRP A 63 -22.71 -10.04 -1.98
CA TRP A 63 -23.19 -10.67 -0.75
C TRP A 63 -24.58 -11.33 -0.92
N ASP A 64 -25.51 -10.74 -1.68
CA ASP A 64 -26.84 -11.30 -1.91
C ASP A 64 -26.77 -12.60 -2.71
N SER A 65 -25.88 -12.64 -3.71
CA SER A 65 -25.72 -13.81 -4.57
C SER A 65 -25.04 -14.99 -3.87
N VAL A 66 -24.11 -14.72 -2.94
CA VAL A 66 -23.40 -15.78 -2.22
C VAL A 66 -24.21 -16.27 -1.02
N GLY A 67 -24.94 -15.39 -0.34
CA GLY A 67 -25.71 -15.70 0.86
C GLY A 67 -24.90 -16.52 1.86
N ASP A 68 -25.51 -17.58 2.39
CA ASP A 68 -24.87 -18.46 3.39
C ASP A 68 -23.99 -19.56 2.79
N SER A 69 -23.77 -19.55 1.47
CA SER A 69 -23.02 -20.63 0.80
C SER A 69 -21.53 -20.65 1.14
N TRP A 70 -20.98 -19.56 1.70
CA TRP A 70 -19.57 -19.41 2.03
C TRP A 70 -19.20 -19.86 3.46
N TYR A 71 -19.98 -20.74 4.08
CA TYR A 71 -19.73 -21.24 5.44
C TYR A 71 -18.40 -22.00 5.63
N CYS A 72 -17.76 -22.44 4.54
CA CYS A 72 -16.46 -23.12 4.57
C CYS A 72 -15.27 -22.20 4.25
N VAL A 73 -15.52 -20.95 3.84
CA VAL A 73 -14.46 -19.97 3.54
C VAL A 73 -14.14 -19.20 4.83
N LYS A 74 -12.86 -19.15 5.22
CA LYS A 74 -12.42 -18.41 6.41
C LYS A 74 -11.85 -17.04 6.08
N PHE A 75 -11.20 -16.94 4.95
CA PHE A 75 -10.61 -15.71 4.44
C PHE A 75 -11.00 -15.51 2.98
N ALA A 76 -11.34 -14.29 2.59
CA ALA A 76 -11.45 -13.94 1.17
C ALA A 76 -10.60 -12.72 0.86
N MET A 77 -10.07 -12.67 -0.36
CA MET A 77 -9.33 -11.52 -0.88
C MET A 77 -9.89 -11.13 -2.26
N PHE A 78 -10.38 -9.90 -2.37
CA PHE A 78 -10.93 -9.32 -3.58
C PHE A 78 -9.98 -8.24 -4.10
N LEU A 79 -9.14 -8.61 -5.06
CA LEU A 79 -8.22 -7.73 -5.78
C LEU A 79 -8.95 -7.11 -6.96
N ALA A 80 -9.93 -6.26 -6.60
CA ALA A 80 -10.86 -5.64 -7.52
C ALA A 80 -11.35 -4.31 -6.94
N CYS A 81 -11.57 -3.32 -7.82
CA CYS A 81 -11.96 -1.97 -7.43
C CYS A 81 -13.27 -1.95 -6.62
N LEU A 82 -13.32 -1.12 -5.59
CA LEU A 82 -14.54 -0.64 -4.91
C LEU A 82 -15.39 -1.71 -4.21
N VAL A 83 -14.94 -2.97 -4.18
CA VAL A 83 -15.74 -4.10 -3.66
C VAL A 83 -16.10 -3.91 -2.19
N LEU A 84 -15.15 -3.48 -1.36
CA LEU A 84 -15.34 -3.29 0.08
C LEU A 84 -15.88 -1.91 0.46
N ASN A 85 -16.27 -1.11 -0.53
CA ASN A 85 -16.99 0.13 -0.26
C ASN A 85 -18.36 -0.15 0.40
N LYS A 86 -18.95 -1.31 0.11
CA LYS A 86 -20.22 -1.79 0.69
C LYS A 86 -20.03 -2.50 2.02
N ALA A 87 -20.83 -2.09 3.02
CA ALA A 87 -20.82 -2.67 4.35
C ALA A 87 -21.48 -4.05 4.39
N GLU A 88 -22.31 -4.35 3.38
CA GLU A 88 -23.12 -5.55 3.25
C GLU A 88 -22.28 -6.82 3.08
N TRP A 89 -21.05 -6.72 2.58
CA TRP A 89 -20.06 -7.81 2.65
C TRP A 89 -19.81 -8.30 4.08
N GLY A 90 -20.03 -7.44 5.08
CA GLY A 90 -20.06 -7.80 6.49
C GLY A 90 -21.03 -8.94 6.81
N SER A 91 -22.19 -9.00 6.16
CA SER A 91 -23.21 -10.01 6.46
C SER A 91 -22.70 -11.45 6.26
N ILE A 92 -21.78 -11.66 5.32
CA ILE A 92 -21.20 -12.97 5.01
C ILE A 92 -20.37 -13.51 6.16
N LEU A 93 -19.75 -12.62 6.96
CA LEU A 93 -18.97 -13.03 8.13
C LEU A 93 -19.84 -13.61 9.24
N GLY A 94 -21.13 -13.27 9.27
CA GLY A 94 -22.08 -13.82 10.24
C GLY A 94 -22.14 -15.35 10.29
N ASN A 95 -21.65 -16.01 9.25
CA ASN A 95 -21.61 -17.46 9.10
C ASN A 95 -20.30 -18.13 9.59
N GLY A 96 -19.38 -17.39 10.22
CA GLY A 96 -18.13 -17.94 10.76
C GLY A 96 -16.92 -17.75 9.86
N MET A 97 -16.96 -16.76 8.97
CA MET A 97 -15.81 -16.30 8.18
C MET A 97 -15.08 -15.20 8.95
N HIS A 98 -13.76 -15.15 8.87
CA HIS A 98 -12.94 -14.33 9.76
C HIS A 98 -12.67 -12.96 9.15
N HIS A 99 -12.18 -12.93 7.90
CA HIS A 99 -11.79 -11.69 7.23
C HIS A 99 -12.07 -11.70 5.73
N ILE A 100 -12.57 -10.58 5.21
CA ILE A 100 -12.61 -10.24 3.79
C ILE A 100 -11.64 -9.07 3.56
N LEU A 101 -10.67 -9.25 2.68
CA LEU A 101 -9.71 -8.24 2.25
C LEU A 101 -10.08 -7.76 0.84
N GLY A 102 -9.82 -6.50 0.51
CA GLY A 102 -10.13 -5.94 -0.80
C GLY A 102 -10.18 -4.42 -0.80
N TYR A 103 -10.57 -3.80 -1.91
CA TYR A 103 -10.45 -2.34 -2.06
C TYR A 103 -11.74 -1.58 -1.72
N THR A 104 -11.62 -0.47 -0.99
CA THR A 104 -12.69 0.53 -0.82
C THR A 104 -12.67 1.61 -1.90
N GLY A 105 -11.59 1.67 -2.68
CA GLY A 105 -11.37 2.58 -3.81
C GLY A 105 -10.95 1.80 -5.04
N ASP A 106 -10.34 2.48 -6.01
CA ASP A 106 -9.82 1.80 -7.20
C ASP A 106 -8.59 0.94 -6.89
N SER A 107 -8.55 -0.22 -7.55
CA SER A 107 -7.42 -1.15 -7.60
C SER A 107 -6.48 -0.72 -8.72
N HIS A 108 -5.17 -0.90 -8.55
CA HIS A 108 -4.19 -0.66 -9.61
C HIS A 108 -3.43 -1.95 -9.85
N GLU A 109 -3.73 -2.64 -10.95
CA GLU A 109 -3.22 -3.99 -11.24
C GLU A 109 -1.70 -4.17 -10.99
N PRO A 110 -0.80 -3.27 -11.43
CA PRO A 110 0.63 -3.44 -11.15
C PRO A 110 1.00 -3.36 -9.65
N LEU A 111 0.20 -2.68 -8.84
CA LEU A 111 0.37 -2.55 -7.40
C LEU A 111 -0.29 -3.71 -6.64
N ASP A 112 -1.35 -4.31 -7.18
CA ASP A 112 -2.08 -5.40 -6.52
C ASP A 112 -1.16 -6.59 -6.22
N ALA A 113 -0.33 -7.00 -7.20
CA ALA A 113 0.64 -8.05 -6.99
C ALA A 113 1.65 -7.72 -5.87
N LEU A 114 2.13 -6.47 -5.83
CA LEU A 114 3.08 -6.01 -4.82
C LEU A 114 2.44 -5.98 -3.42
N VAL A 115 1.23 -5.43 -3.30
CA VAL A 115 0.48 -5.34 -2.04
C VAL A 115 0.21 -6.75 -1.49
N VAL A 116 -0.18 -7.68 -2.35
CA VAL A 116 -0.42 -9.09 -1.99
C VAL A 116 0.87 -9.77 -1.54
N GLU A 117 1.97 -9.60 -2.27
CA GLU A 117 3.27 -10.15 -1.91
C GLU A 117 3.75 -9.60 -0.55
N MET A 118 3.62 -8.29 -0.33
CA MET A 118 3.95 -7.66 0.95
C MET A 118 3.05 -8.16 2.08
N PHE A 119 1.76 -8.35 1.82
CA PHE A 119 0.83 -8.90 2.80
C PHE A 119 1.17 -10.34 3.19
N LEU A 120 1.33 -11.22 2.20
CA LEU A 120 1.63 -12.64 2.45
C LEU A 120 2.98 -12.80 3.14
N SER A 121 4.00 -12.04 2.71
CA SER A 121 5.31 -12.09 3.35
C SER A 121 5.28 -11.70 4.83
N ARG A 122 4.37 -10.79 5.23
CA ARG A 122 4.19 -10.39 6.63
C ARG A 122 3.33 -11.38 7.40
N CYS A 123 2.30 -11.94 6.78
CA CYS A 123 1.51 -13.01 7.39
C CYS A 123 2.38 -14.22 7.75
N TYR A 124 3.25 -14.67 6.84
CA TYR A 124 4.08 -15.86 7.03
C TYR A 124 5.44 -15.58 7.66
N GLY A 125 5.91 -14.33 7.62
CA GLY A 125 7.25 -13.98 8.08
C GLY A 125 8.35 -14.29 7.06
N GLU A 126 8.00 -14.50 5.79
CA GLU A 126 8.90 -15.05 4.77
C GLU A 126 8.93 -14.19 3.50
N VAL A 127 10.07 -14.11 2.82
CA VAL A 127 10.16 -13.63 1.43
C VAL A 127 10.60 -14.81 0.57
N GLY A 128 9.74 -15.26 -0.34
CA GLY A 128 9.93 -16.53 -1.03
C GLY A 128 9.94 -17.70 -0.04
N LYS A 129 11.13 -18.25 0.26
CA LYS A 129 11.33 -19.36 1.21
C LYS A 129 12.21 -19.00 2.41
N GLU A 130 12.62 -17.74 2.51
CA GLU A 130 13.54 -17.29 3.54
C GLU A 130 12.75 -16.57 4.63
N ALA A 131 12.95 -16.95 5.88
CA ALA A 131 12.36 -16.28 7.03
C ALA A 131 13.03 -14.92 7.26
N VAL A 132 12.41 -13.85 6.77
CA VAL A 132 12.93 -12.48 6.84
C VAL A 132 12.25 -11.67 7.95
N PHE A 133 10.98 -11.95 8.27
CA PHE A 133 10.18 -11.19 9.23
C PHE A 133 9.64 -12.09 10.34
N ALA A 134 9.25 -11.49 11.46
CA ALA A 134 8.38 -12.21 12.39
C ALA A 134 6.95 -12.24 11.81
N PRO A 135 6.27 -13.39 11.82
CA PRO A 135 4.91 -13.48 11.31
C PRO A 135 3.95 -12.54 12.05
N ARG A 136 3.02 -11.93 11.31
CA ARG A 136 2.07 -10.90 11.79
C ARG A 136 0.62 -11.37 11.73
N THR A 137 -0.22 -10.72 12.54
CA THR A 137 -1.67 -10.89 12.45
C THR A 137 -2.14 -10.40 11.07
N VAL A 138 -3.28 -10.89 10.59
CA VAL A 138 -3.85 -10.49 9.30
C VAL A 138 -4.04 -8.97 9.22
N LEU A 139 -4.51 -8.35 10.31
CA LEU A 139 -4.70 -6.89 10.34
C LEU A 139 -3.38 -6.11 10.32
N ASP A 140 -2.35 -6.56 11.04
CA ASP A 140 -1.05 -5.87 11.02
C ASP A 140 -0.32 -6.08 9.68
N ALA A 141 -0.38 -7.30 9.12
CA ALA A 141 0.17 -7.58 7.80
C ALA A 141 -0.47 -6.70 6.72
N TRP A 142 -1.81 -6.53 6.75
CA TRP A 142 -2.54 -5.63 5.87
C TRP A 142 -2.06 -4.18 6.01
N ARG A 143 -1.97 -3.66 7.25
CA ARG A 143 -1.48 -2.28 7.50
C ARG A 143 -0.10 -2.07 6.93
N TYR A 144 0.81 -3.01 7.15
CA TYR A 144 2.21 -2.85 6.77
C TYR A 144 2.39 -2.96 5.25
N ALA A 145 1.62 -3.84 4.60
CA ALA A 145 1.56 -3.92 3.14
C ALA A 145 1.11 -2.59 2.52
N ASN A 146 0.00 -2.03 3.01
CA ASN A 146 -0.50 -0.72 2.57
C ASN A 146 0.52 0.41 2.75
N ILE A 147 1.16 0.49 3.92
CA ILE A 147 2.17 1.51 4.20
C ILE A 147 3.35 1.39 3.22
N LEU A 148 3.85 0.18 3.00
CA LEU A 148 5.02 -0.05 2.16
C LEU A 148 4.70 0.18 0.68
N ALA A 149 3.54 -0.30 0.20
CA ALA A 149 3.10 -0.13 -1.19
C ALA A 149 2.49 1.25 -1.49
N ASP A 150 2.39 2.14 -0.50
CA ASP A 150 1.66 3.42 -0.62
C ASP A 150 0.19 3.24 -1.08
N GLU A 151 -0.39 2.07 -0.77
CA GLU A 151 -1.74 1.68 -1.14
C GLU A 151 -2.71 1.96 0.03
N ASN A 152 -3.51 3.02 -0.06
CA ASN A 152 -4.39 3.43 1.03
C ASN A 152 -5.84 2.96 0.86
N GLN A 153 -6.20 2.40 -0.29
CA GLN A 153 -7.56 1.98 -0.63
C GLN A 153 -7.85 0.52 -0.26
N TRP A 154 -6.81 -0.31 -0.10
CA TRP A 154 -7.00 -1.69 0.34
C TRP A 154 -7.43 -1.71 1.81
N ALA A 155 -8.41 -2.54 2.14
CA ALA A 155 -9.13 -2.56 3.41
C ALA A 155 -9.40 -3.99 3.87
N VAL A 156 -9.85 -4.13 5.12
CA VAL A 156 -10.27 -5.41 5.70
C VAL A 156 -11.63 -5.24 6.36
N ILE A 157 -12.55 -6.17 6.11
CA ILE A 157 -13.76 -6.39 6.89
C ILE A 157 -13.56 -7.66 7.72
N GLY A 158 -13.91 -7.65 8.99
CA GLY A 158 -13.63 -8.77 9.91
C GLY A 158 -14.35 -8.63 11.23
N HIS A 159 -14.41 -9.70 12.00
CA HIS A 159 -14.83 -9.64 13.39
C HIS A 159 -13.77 -8.97 14.25
N ASN A 160 -14.18 -8.07 15.14
CA ASN A 160 -13.27 -7.48 16.11
C ASN A 160 -12.67 -8.56 17.04
N GLY A 161 -13.42 -9.62 17.35
CA GLY A 161 -12.92 -10.78 18.09
C GLY A 161 -11.79 -11.55 17.38
N ASN A 162 -11.76 -11.52 16.04
CA ASN A 162 -10.73 -12.15 15.22
C ASN A 162 -9.55 -11.20 14.89
N GLY A 163 -9.47 -10.01 15.50
CA GLY A 163 -8.40 -9.03 15.22
C GLY A 163 -6.97 -9.49 15.56
N LYS A 164 -6.81 -10.65 16.20
CA LYS A 164 -5.52 -11.28 16.53
C LYS A 164 -5.22 -12.53 15.70
N ASP A 165 -6.00 -12.78 14.66
CA ASP A 165 -5.82 -13.94 13.80
C ASP A 165 -4.49 -13.89 13.06
N TYR A 166 -3.82 -15.04 13.05
CA TYR A 166 -2.75 -15.35 12.12
C TYR A 166 -3.34 -16.21 10.98
N LEU A 167 -2.66 -16.24 9.83
CA LEU A 167 -3.00 -17.22 8.80
C LEU A 167 -2.70 -18.64 9.27
N PHE A 168 -3.32 -19.62 8.61
CA PHE A 168 -3.12 -21.04 8.90
C PHE A 168 -1.66 -21.44 8.79
N GLY A 169 -1.21 -22.34 9.68
CA GLY A 169 0.18 -22.80 9.72
C GLY A 169 1.16 -21.81 10.34
N VAL A 170 0.70 -20.63 10.76
CA VAL A 170 1.53 -19.59 11.39
C VAL A 170 1.15 -19.42 12.85
N LYS A 171 2.13 -19.55 13.76
CA LYS A 171 1.93 -19.33 15.21
C LYS A 171 0.70 -20.09 15.73
N GLY A 172 -0.29 -19.38 16.27
CA GLY A 172 -1.54 -19.96 16.80
C GLY A 172 -2.61 -20.20 15.74
N GLY A 173 -2.39 -19.79 14.49
CA GLY A 173 -3.39 -19.81 13.43
C GLY A 173 -4.55 -18.84 13.66
N PRO A 174 -5.67 -19.05 12.95
CA PRO A 174 -6.90 -18.31 13.21
C PRO A 174 -7.49 -18.71 14.57
N THR A 175 -8.09 -17.75 15.26
CA THR A 175 -8.84 -18.00 16.50
C THR A 175 -10.17 -18.72 16.20
N PRO A 176 -10.97 -19.16 17.18
CA PRO A 176 -12.26 -19.80 16.89
C PRO A 176 -13.22 -18.89 16.11
N ASP A 177 -14.06 -19.49 15.27
CA ASP A 177 -15.11 -18.79 14.51
C ASP A 177 -15.98 -17.92 15.43
N VAL A 178 -16.11 -16.65 15.07
CA VAL A 178 -17.13 -15.76 15.62
C VAL A 178 -18.35 -15.82 14.71
N ARG A 179 -19.56 -15.90 15.28
CA ARG A 179 -20.82 -15.93 14.51
C ARG A 179 -21.68 -14.72 14.84
N GLY A 180 -22.57 -14.36 13.92
CA GLY A 180 -23.42 -13.17 14.02
C GLY A 180 -22.72 -11.90 13.54
N THR A 181 -23.37 -10.75 13.62
CA THR A 181 -22.84 -9.52 12.98
C THR A 181 -22.36 -8.47 13.98
N GLY A 182 -22.65 -8.63 15.27
CA GLY A 182 -22.58 -7.56 16.28
C GLY A 182 -21.21 -6.92 16.49
N ASP A 183 -20.11 -7.60 16.13
CA ASP A 183 -18.74 -7.11 16.31
C ASP A 183 -17.97 -6.93 14.98
N ILE A 184 -18.68 -6.91 13.86
CA ILE A 184 -18.06 -6.72 12.54
C ILE A 184 -17.59 -5.27 12.37
N LYS A 185 -16.33 -5.15 11.97
CA LYS A 185 -15.68 -3.88 11.67
C LYS A 185 -15.05 -3.88 10.27
N ARG A 186 -14.94 -2.68 9.71
CA ARG A 186 -14.08 -2.38 8.57
C ARG A 186 -12.87 -1.57 9.02
N TRP A 187 -11.68 -2.05 8.70
CA TRP A 187 -10.43 -1.32 8.88
C TRP A 187 -9.95 -0.77 7.54
N ARG A 188 -9.63 0.52 7.52
CA ARG A 188 -9.10 1.20 6.33
C ARG A 188 -8.22 2.37 6.71
N MET A 189 -7.31 2.74 5.83
CA MET A 189 -6.57 4.00 5.97
C MET A 189 -7.44 5.17 5.54
N GLY A 190 -7.24 6.33 6.17
CA GLY A 190 -7.87 7.57 5.76
C GLY A 190 -7.39 8.01 4.37
N SER A 191 -8.23 8.77 3.67
CA SER A 191 -7.74 9.50 2.50
C SER A 191 -6.74 10.55 2.94
N ALA A 192 -5.76 10.84 2.08
CA ALA A 192 -4.71 11.85 2.31
C ALA A 192 -5.20 13.30 2.34
N GLN A 193 -6.48 13.54 2.66
CA GLN A 193 -6.94 14.86 3.04
C GLN A 193 -6.21 15.25 4.33
N SER A 194 -5.11 15.96 4.10
CA SER A 194 -4.22 16.52 5.09
C SER A 194 -5.03 17.14 6.20
N ILE A 195 -4.92 16.55 7.39
CA ILE A 195 -5.00 17.31 8.63
C ILE A 195 -3.82 18.28 8.52
N PHE A 196 -4.04 19.41 7.82
CA PHE A 196 -3.09 20.50 7.78
C PHE A 196 -3.02 21.01 9.21
N LEU A 197 -1.98 20.60 9.94
CA LEU A 197 -1.60 21.27 11.16
C LEU A 197 -1.37 22.72 10.78
N LYS A 198 -2.25 23.59 11.26
CA LYS A 198 -2.33 24.98 10.84
C LYS A 198 -1.05 25.80 11.09
N ASP A 199 -0.02 25.23 11.72
CA ASP A 199 1.14 25.98 12.22
C ASP A 199 2.51 25.26 12.12
N THR A 200 2.62 24.06 11.55
CA THR A 200 3.96 23.53 11.22
C THR A 200 4.41 24.20 9.94
N LYS A 201 5.23 25.26 10.05
CA LYS A 201 5.89 26.00 8.96
C LYS A 201 5.64 25.33 7.62
N ALA A 202 4.52 25.67 7.00
CA ALA A 202 4.32 25.27 5.64
C ALA A 202 5.55 25.82 4.93
N VAL A 203 6.37 24.94 4.37
CA VAL A 203 7.12 25.29 3.17
C VAL A 203 6.00 25.63 2.19
N THR A 204 5.51 26.86 2.28
CA THR A 204 4.51 27.37 1.39
C THR A 204 5.11 27.15 0.04
N SER A 205 4.42 26.37 -0.77
CA SER A 205 4.55 26.34 -2.22
C SER A 205 4.19 27.73 -2.78
N SER A 206 4.86 28.78 -2.30
CA SER A 206 5.14 29.94 -3.12
C SER A 206 5.94 29.36 -4.26
N SER A 207 5.42 29.48 -5.48
CA SER A 207 6.14 29.35 -6.74
C SER A 207 7.64 29.58 -6.54
N ALA A 208 8.35 28.51 -6.18
CA ALA A 208 9.77 28.56 -6.02
C ALA A 208 10.20 28.69 -7.47
N SER A 209 10.69 29.88 -7.84
CA SER A 209 11.75 29.91 -8.85
C SER A 209 12.82 28.99 -8.27
N ALA A 210 12.76 27.70 -8.62
CA ALA A 210 13.72 26.72 -8.17
C ALA A 210 15.06 27.25 -8.64
N ALA A 211 15.82 27.86 -7.73
CA ALA A 211 17.09 28.48 -8.07
C ALA A 211 18.16 27.42 -8.40
N GLY A 212 17.80 26.14 -8.35
CA GLY A 212 18.61 25.01 -8.76
C GLY A 212 18.10 24.43 -10.09
N ARG A 213 19.05 23.98 -10.92
CA ARG A 213 18.76 23.26 -12.17
C ARG A 213 17.91 22.02 -11.87
N ILE A 214 16.92 21.75 -12.71
CA ILE A 214 16.15 20.50 -12.71
C ILE A 214 16.80 19.55 -13.72
N GLY A 215 16.99 18.29 -13.32
CA GLY A 215 17.66 17.26 -14.13
C GLY A 215 17.85 15.97 -13.34
N ARG A 216 18.48 14.96 -13.92
CA ARG A 216 18.77 13.68 -13.24
C ARG A 216 19.77 13.90 -12.11
N ILE A 217 19.45 13.41 -10.93
CA ILE A 217 20.36 13.45 -9.78
C ILE A 217 21.13 12.13 -9.77
N ARG A 218 22.45 12.19 -9.94
CA ARG A 218 23.34 11.01 -9.87
C ARG A 218 24.12 10.97 -8.57
N GLY A 219 24.69 9.80 -8.30
CA GLY A 219 25.59 9.61 -7.16
C GLY A 219 24.83 9.55 -5.84
N ILE A 220 23.62 8.99 -5.83
CA ILE A 220 22.86 8.81 -4.60
C ILE A 220 23.68 8.02 -3.59
N ARG A 221 24.12 8.68 -2.51
CA ARG A 221 24.88 8.03 -1.46
C ARG A 221 23.89 7.39 -0.49
N ARG A 222 23.94 6.06 -0.46
CA ARG A 222 23.26 5.28 0.58
C ARG A 222 23.88 5.64 1.93
N ILE A 223 23.13 5.49 3.01
CA ILE A 223 23.62 5.68 4.38
C ILE A 223 23.89 4.27 4.98
N PRO A 224 24.99 3.59 4.60
CA PRO A 224 25.19 2.17 4.92
C PRO A 224 25.53 1.87 6.38
N GLU A 225 25.90 2.86 7.19
CA GLU A 225 26.66 2.60 8.42
C GLU A 225 25.90 2.77 9.73
N ALA A 226 24.88 3.64 9.80
CA ALA A 226 24.20 3.90 11.08
C ALA A 226 23.33 2.72 11.57
N TYR A 227 22.90 1.83 10.67
CA TYR A 227 21.91 0.78 10.98
C TYR A 227 22.49 -0.61 11.19
N ARG A 228 23.71 -0.88 10.69
CA ARG A 228 24.35 -2.19 10.86
C ARG A 228 24.57 -2.56 12.32
N CYS A 229 24.84 -1.58 13.19
CA CYS A 229 25.03 -1.81 14.62
C CYS A 229 23.75 -2.19 15.39
N TRP A 230 22.58 -2.07 14.74
CA TRP A 230 21.27 -2.41 15.31
C TRP A 230 20.69 -3.72 14.77
N SER A 231 21.29 -4.28 13.71
CA SER A 231 20.88 -5.56 13.14
C SER A 231 20.88 -6.66 14.21
N GLY A 232 19.80 -7.45 14.27
CA GLY A 232 19.64 -8.56 15.22
C GLY A 232 19.31 -8.17 16.67
N ARG A 233 19.10 -6.88 16.98
CA ARG A 233 18.60 -6.47 18.31
C ARG A 233 17.08 -6.62 18.36
N THR A 234 16.61 -7.43 19.30
CA THR A 234 15.18 -7.47 19.67
C THR A 234 14.90 -6.37 20.68
N PHE A 235 13.88 -5.56 20.42
CA PHE A 235 13.39 -4.56 21.36
C PHE A 235 12.11 -5.09 22.02
N GLY A 236 12.28 -6.09 22.90
CA GLY A 236 11.15 -6.87 23.42
C GLY A 236 10.47 -7.65 22.31
N ASN A 237 9.18 -7.39 22.06
CA ASN A 237 8.38 -8.03 21.01
C ASN A 237 8.49 -7.34 19.64
N ALA A 238 9.42 -6.40 19.49
CA ALA A 238 9.64 -5.67 18.25
C ALA A 238 10.89 -6.17 17.51
N ASN A 239 10.79 -6.15 16.17
CA ASN A 239 11.85 -6.56 15.27
C ASN A 239 12.35 -5.36 14.50
N LEU A 240 13.67 -5.19 14.43
CA LEU A 240 14.33 -4.24 13.54
C LEU A 240 15.02 -5.03 12.42
N ILE A 241 14.49 -4.93 11.21
CA ILE A 241 14.96 -5.63 10.02
C ILE A 241 15.71 -4.61 9.13
N PRO A 242 17.04 -4.66 9.06
CA PRO A 242 17.75 -3.99 7.99
C PRO A 242 17.45 -4.73 6.68
N LEU A 243 17.13 -3.97 5.64
CA LEU A 243 16.93 -4.49 4.30
C LEU A 243 18.13 -4.15 3.43
N GLU A 244 18.16 -4.73 2.24
CA GLU A 244 19.14 -4.34 1.24
C GLU A 244 18.99 -2.85 0.90
N TYR A 245 20.08 -2.29 0.37
CA TYR A 245 20.12 -0.92 -0.13
C TYR A 245 19.91 0.19 0.92
N GLY A 246 19.90 -0.17 2.21
CA GLY A 246 19.91 0.78 3.33
C GLY A 246 18.53 1.14 3.88
N ALA A 247 17.48 0.44 3.43
CA ALA A 247 16.18 0.54 4.08
C ALA A 247 16.19 -0.17 5.45
N VAL A 248 15.37 0.33 6.37
CA VAL A 248 15.18 -0.25 7.70
C VAL A 248 13.70 -0.32 8.00
N ILE A 249 13.28 -1.48 8.49
CA ILE A 249 11.94 -1.71 8.99
C ILE A 249 12.01 -2.00 10.48
N TYR A 250 11.16 -1.35 11.27
CA TYR A 250 10.82 -1.72 12.63
C TYR A 250 9.35 -2.09 12.68
N GLU A 251 9.03 -3.22 13.31
CA GLU A 251 7.66 -3.70 13.43
C GLU A 251 7.42 -4.37 14.78
N ARG A 252 6.25 -4.12 15.37
CA ARG A 252 5.66 -4.89 16.47
C ARG A 252 4.16 -5.07 16.24
N ASP A 253 3.50 -5.85 17.08
CA ASP A 253 2.04 -6.02 16.98
C ASP A 253 1.31 -4.76 17.47
N SER A 254 0.25 -4.37 16.78
CA SER A 254 -0.59 -3.24 17.20
C SER A 254 -1.54 -3.64 18.32
N CYS A 255 -1.90 -2.69 19.19
CA CYS A 255 -2.91 -2.93 20.23
C CYS A 255 -4.34 -2.96 19.68
N GLY A 256 -4.59 -2.34 18.52
CA GLY A 256 -5.93 -2.24 17.91
C GLY A 256 -6.97 -1.46 18.72
N LEU A 257 -6.57 -0.81 19.81
CA LEU A 257 -7.44 0.01 20.65
C LEU A 257 -7.63 1.40 20.02
N PRO A 258 -8.75 2.09 20.32
CA PRO A 258 -8.91 3.49 19.95
C PRO A 258 -7.74 4.33 20.45
N TYR A 259 -7.18 5.13 19.55
CA TYR A 259 -6.11 6.07 19.84
C TYR A 259 -6.65 7.19 20.73
N ARG A 260 -6.04 7.38 21.91
CA ARG A 260 -6.50 8.37 22.90
C ARG A 260 -5.81 9.72 22.78
N GLY A 261 -4.70 9.78 22.03
CA GLY A 261 -3.98 11.02 21.80
C GLY A 261 -4.59 11.86 20.68
N ASN A 262 -3.94 12.97 20.39
CA ASN A 262 -4.26 13.85 19.26
C ASN A 262 -3.16 13.78 18.17
N PRO A 263 -3.41 14.35 16.97
CA PRO A 263 -2.43 14.42 15.89
C PRO A 263 -1.01 14.90 16.25
N ALA A 264 -0.90 15.93 17.10
CA ALA A 264 0.40 16.50 17.46
C ALA A 264 1.18 15.55 18.38
N GLU A 265 0.51 14.88 19.31
CA GLU A 265 1.11 13.85 20.17
C GLU A 265 1.60 12.65 19.35
N ALA A 266 0.89 12.27 18.28
CA ALA A 266 1.32 11.21 17.38
C ALA A 266 2.61 11.60 16.62
N ILE A 267 2.74 12.85 16.18
CA ILE A 267 3.96 13.36 15.54
C ILE A 267 5.11 13.42 16.54
N GLU A 268 4.87 13.95 17.74
CA GLU A 268 5.89 14.00 18.79
C GLU A 268 6.43 12.59 19.11
N GLU A 269 5.55 11.60 19.26
CA GLU A 269 5.94 10.19 19.46
C GLU A 269 6.74 9.64 18.28
N ALA A 270 6.34 9.95 17.03
CA ALA A 270 7.05 9.55 15.83
C ALA A 270 8.46 10.17 15.76
N GLU A 271 8.60 11.47 15.99
CA GLU A 271 9.87 12.19 15.94
C GLU A 271 10.81 11.76 17.07
N ASN A 272 10.29 11.58 18.29
CA ASN A 272 11.04 11.01 19.40
C ASN A 272 11.57 9.61 19.10
N PHE A 273 10.80 8.79 18.38
CA PHE A 273 11.26 7.50 17.91
C PHE A 273 12.35 7.62 16.84
N ILE A 274 12.13 8.45 15.81
CA ILE A 274 13.10 8.69 14.72
C ILE A 274 14.44 9.20 15.28
N GLN A 275 14.42 10.04 16.31
CA GLN A 275 15.62 10.56 16.97
C GLN A 275 16.53 9.45 17.52
N ARG A 276 15.95 8.31 17.93
CA ARG A 276 16.72 7.13 18.39
C ARG A 276 17.40 6.38 17.24
N PHE A 277 16.94 6.60 16.01
CA PHE A 277 17.43 5.96 14.78
C PHE A 277 18.12 6.96 13.84
N GLY A 278 18.88 7.88 14.40
CA GLY A 278 19.70 8.84 13.64
C GLY A 278 19.04 10.18 13.33
N GLY A 279 17.83 10.44 13.84
CA GLY A 279 17.16 11.73 13.68
C GLY A 279 16.55 11.94 12.31
N LEU A 280 15.71 12.98 12.22
CA LEU A 280 15.15 13.45 10.97
C LEU A 280 16.24 14.16 10.16
N PRO A 281 16.42 13.80 8.88
CA PRO A 281 17.24 14.59 7.95
C PRO A 281 16.75 16.03 7.85
N GLU A 282 17.65 16.98 7.61
CA GLU A 282 17.32 18.42 7.49
C GLU A 282 16.37 18.71 6.31
N ASP A 283 16.43 17.85 5.28
CA ASP A 283 15.62 17.92 4.07
C ASP A 283 14.32 17.10 4.17
N ALA A 284 13.98 16.58 5.36
CA ALA A 284 12.74 15.87 5.60
C ALA A 284 11.59 16.82 5.95
N GLY A 285 10.47 16.69 5.24
CA GLY A 285 9.21 17.36 5.56
C GLY A 285 8.08 16.37 5.78
N ILE A 286 7.19 16.66 6.74
CA ILE A 286 5.93 15.91 6.87
C ILE A 286 5.10 16.16 5.61
N ARG A 287 4.85 15.10 4.86
CA ARG A 287 4.04 15.15 3.64
C ARG A 287 2.57 14.95 3.97
N HIS A 288 2.24 13.85 4.63
CA HIS A 288 0.87 13.53 5.03
C HIS A 288 0.84 12.86 6.40
N MET A 289 -0.27 13.05 7.10
CA MET A 289 -0.64 12.28 8.28
C MET A 289 -2.00 11.63 8.03
N LEU A 290 -2.02 10.30 7.99
CA LEU A 290 -3.21 9.51 7.67
C LEU A 290 -3.74 8.82 8.92
N PRO A 291 -4.95 9.14 9.40
CA PRO A 291 -5.59 8.34 10.43
C PRO A 291 -5.95 6.95 9.87
N ILE A 292 -5.71 5.90 10.67
CA ILE A 292 -6.24 4.55 10.41
C ILE A 292 -7.50 4.38 11.23
N PHE A 293 -8.55 3.88 10.59
CA PHE A 293 -9.87 3.80 11.19
C PHE A 293 -10.30 2.35 11.42
N ALA A 294 -11.09 2.17 12.47
CA ALA A 294 -11.95 1.03 12.66
C ALA A 294 -13.41 1.52 12.64
N GLU A 295 -14.20 1.05 11.69
CA GLU A 295 -15.60 1.43 11.47
C GLU A 295 -16.50 0.26 11.86
N SER A 296 -17.45 0.45 12.78
CA SER A 296 -18.45 -0.60 13.02
C SER A 296 -19.40 -0.64 11.83
N LEU A 297 -19.67 -1.85 11.31
CA LEU A 297 -20.63 -2.03 10.20
C LEU A 297 -22.07 -2.25 10.71
N VAL A 298 -22.25 -2.45 12.01
CA VAL A 298 -23.55 -2.61 12.66
C VAL A 298 -23.99 -1.35 13.40
N HIS A 299 -23.05 -0.67 14.04
CA HIS A 299 -23.32 0.56 14.77
C HIS A 299 -22.77 1.75 13.98
N SER A 300 -23.46 2.88 14.00
CA SER A 300 -22.90 4.13 13.45
C SER A 300 -21.73 4.58 14.32
N GLY A 301 -20.51 4.32 13.88
CA GLY A 301 -19.32 4.67 14.65
C GLY A 301 -18.03 4.43 13.88
N ARG A 302 -17.12 5.39 14.00
CA ARG A 302 -15.77 5.32 13.45
C ARG A 302 -14.80 5.78 14.53
N GLU A 303 -13.78 4.99 14.76
CA GLU A 303 -12.73 5.27 15.74
C GLU A 303 -11.38 5.36 15.02
N ILE A 304 -10.55 6.32 15.41
CA ILE A 304 -9.14 6.36 14.99
C ILE A 304 -8.39 5.38 15.89
N ILE A 305 -7.65 4.45 15.30
CA ILE A 305 -6.86 3.45 16.04
C ILE A 305 -5.35 3.70 15.96
N ALA A 306 -4.91 4.45 14.94
CA ALA A 306 -3.53 4.83 14.76
C ALA A 306 -3.41 6.05 13.81
N TYR A 307 -2.24 6.67 13.79
CA TYR A 307 -1.84 7.66 12.79
C TYR A 307 -0.59 7.19 12.05
N LEU A 308 -0.62 7.23 10.72
CA LEU A 308 0.54 7.07 9.85
C LEU A 308 1.10 8.47 9.53
N ILE A 309 2.32 8.75 9.94
CA ILE A 309 3.05 9.97 9.60
C ILE A 309 4.05 9.63 8.49
N VAL A 310 3.99 10.35 7.38
CA VAL A 310 4.90 10.17 6.24
C VAL A 310 5.75 11.41 6.05
N TYR A 311 7.07 11.24 6.17
CA TYR A 311 8.07 12.24 5.83
C TYR A 311 8.65 11.94 4.44
N LYS A 312 8.78 12.97 3.62
CA LYS A 312 9.37 12.91 2.28
C LYS A 312 10.52 13.89 2.17
N GLN A 313 11.49 13.54 1.34
CA GLN A 313 12.66 14.36 1.09
C GLN A 313 12.28 15.51 0.14
N VAL A 314 12.89 16.68 0.32
CA VAL A 314 12.73 17.82 -0.59
C VAL A 314 14.10 18.23 -1.10
N PHE A 315 14.28 18.21 -2.42
CA PHE A 315 15.52 18.62 -3.07
C PHE A 315 15.24 19.78 -4.03
N ASN A 316 15.94 20.92 -3.85
CA ASN A 316 15.72 22.15 -4.62
C ASN A 316 14.25 22.61 -4.66
N GLY A 317 13.48 22.37 -3.58
CA GLY A 317 12.06 22.70 -3.50
C GLY A 317 11.12 21.72 -4.22
N ILE A 318 11.65 20.64 -4.80
CA ILE A 318 10.89 19.57 -5.45
C ILE A 318 10.88 18.35 -4.53
N GLU A 319 9.71 17.78 -4.30
CA GLU A 319 9.55 16.57 -3.49
C GLU A 319 10.20 15.36 -4.19
N VAL A 320 10.91 14.53 -3.41
CA VAL A 320 11.39 13.23 -3.85
C VAL A 320 10.33 12.20 -3.45
N ASP A 321 9.76 11.51 -4.44
CA ASP A 321 8.66 10.60 -4.25
C ASP A 321 8.80 9.34 -5.12
N GLY A 322 7.91 8.38 -4.98
CA GLY A 322 7.94 7.11 -5.69
C GLY A 322 7.34 6.00 -4.84
N LEU A 323 7.05 4.87 -5.47
CA LEU A 323 6.50 3.69 -4.81
C LEU A 323 7.49 3.19 -3.76
N ALA A 324 7.16 3.32 -2.46
CA ALA A 324 8.10 3.04 -1.37
C ALA A 324 9.45 3.77 -1.46
N GLY A 325 9.52 4.87 -2.22
CA GLY A 325 10.74 5.64 -2.49
C GLY A 325 11.27 6.34 -1.24
N SER A 326 12.25 7.22 -1.43
CA SER A 326 12.94 7.96 -0.36
C SER A 326 11.95 8.62 0.63
N SER A 327 11.75 7.98 1.78
CA SER A 327 10.73 8.35 2.77
C SER A 327 11.03 7.78 4.16
N ILE A 328 10.44 8.42 5.17
CA ILE A 328 10.31 7.86 6.52
C ILE A 328 8.82 7.74 6.82
N LYS A 329 8.34 6.54 7.12
CA LYS A 329 6.93 6.26 7.41
C LYS A 329 6.82 5.71 8.81
N VAL A 330 5.99 6.31 9.67
CA VAL A 330 5.85 5.93 11.07
C VAL A 330 4.38 5.72 11.40
N LEU A 331 4.02 4.53 11.86
CA LEU A 331 2.69 4.24 12.38
C LEU A 331 2.72 4.29 13.90
N VAL A 332 1.90 5.17 14.47
CA VAL A 332 1.77 5.39 15.91
C VAL A 332 0.38 4.96 16.37
N ASP A 333 0.31 4.05 17.33
CA ASP A 333 -0.93 3.66 18.00
C ASP A 333 -0.92 4.05 19.48
N ASN A 334 -1.92 3.61 20.24
CA ASN A 334 -2.07 3.98 21.65
C ASN A 334 -0.94 3.46 22.56
N HIS A 335 -0.05 2.60 22.07
CA HIS A 335 1.13 2.11 22.78
C HIS A 335 2.45 2.69 22.24
N GLY A 336 2.41 3.63 21.29
CA GLY A 336 3.57 4.26 20.65
C GLY A 336 3.82 3.75 19.22
N VAL A 337 5.06 3.86 18.73
CA VAL A 337 5.41 3.41 17.36
C VAL A 337 5.27 1.90 17.21
N VAL A 338 4.41 1.46 16.29
CA VAL A 338 4.20 0.04 15.94
C VAL A 338 4.84 -0.36 14.61
N PHE A 339 5.03 0.61 13.72
CA PHE A 339 5.71 0.44 12.45
C PHE A 339 6.61 1.64 12.19
N PHE A 340 7.83 1.39 11.72
CA PHE A 340 8.71 2.42 11.20
C PHE A 340 9.43 1.88 9.96
N TYR A 341 9.30 2.58 8.85
CA TYR A 341 10.08 2.36 7.64
C TYR A 341 10.95 3.57 7.40
N ARG A 342 12.23 3.37 7.18
CA ARG A 342 13.14 4.40 6.73
C ARG A 342 13.91 3.92 5.55
N TYR A 343 13.76 4.62 4.45
CA TYR A 343 14.62 4.50 3.29
C TYR A 343 14.94 5.92 2.85
N TRP A 344 16.16 6.36 3.12
CA TRP A 344 16.55 7.76 2.89
C TRP A 344 17.92 7.81 2.26
N HIS A 345 18.05 8.64 1.23
CA HIS A 345 19.29 8.81 0.53
C HIS A 345 19.87 10.20 0.73
N GLU A 346 21.19 10.27 0.74
CA GLU A 346 21.89 11.53 0.56
C GLU A 346 21.95 11.81 -0.95
N LEU A 347 21.24 12.85 -1.38
CA LEU A 347 21.24 13.31 -2.77
C LEU A 347 22.46 14.20 -2.99
N LEU A 348 23.46 13.70 -3.70
CA LEU A 348 24.62 14.49 -4.09
C LEU A 348 24.19 15.50 -5.16
N ALA A 349 24.70 16.74 -5.06
CA ALA A 349 24.21 17.87 -5.84
C ALA A 349 24.56 17.84 -7.36
N GLU A 350 25.04 16.72 -7.89
CA GLU A 350 25.32 16.56 -9.31
C GLU A 350 24.00 16.34 -10.07
N VAL A 351 23.42 17.45 -10.52
CA VAL A 351 22.26 17.45 -11.42
C VAL A 351 22.76 17.45 -12.87
N GLU A 352 22.51 16.35 -13.58
CA GLU A 352 22.76 16.22 -15.01
C GLU A 352 21.52 16.56 -15.84
N GLY A 353 21.71 17.22 -16.99
CA GLY A 353 20.65 17.55 -17.94
C GLY A 353 20.27 19.04 -17.97
N SER A 354 19.30 19.34 -18.83
CA SER A 354 18.68 20.66 -18.95
C SER A 354 17.23 20.63 -18.50
N GLU A 355 16.79 21.71 -17.87
CA GLU A 355 15.37 21.93 -17.57
C GLU A 355 14.55 22.09 -18.86
N ASP A 356 15.18 22.56 -19.94
CA ASP A 356 14.56 22.71 -21.27
C ASP A 356 14.12 21.36 -21.88
N ASP A 357 14.64 20.24 -21.37
CA ASP A 357 14.33 18.89 -21.85
C ASP A 357 13.16 18.24 -21.09
N ILE A 358 12.51 18.95 -20.16
CA ILE A 358 11.38 18.45 -19.39
C ILE A 358 10.08 18.79 -20.11
N MET A 359 9.23 17.78 -20.34
CA MET A 359 7.88 17.99 -20.86
C MET A 359 7.10 18.94 -19.95
N THR A 360 6.38 19.89 -20.54
CA THR A 360 5.39 20.69 -19.83
C THR A 360 4.29 19.81 -19.24
N THR A 361 3.55 20.32 -18.26
CA THR A 361 2.42 19.59 -17.66
C THR A 361 1.37 19.14 -18.71
N VAL A 362 1.12 19.96 -19.74
CA VAL A 362 0.17 19.64 -20.81
C VAL A 362 0.68 18.50 -21.69
N GLU A 363 1.95 18.54 -22.09
CA GLU A 363 2.59 17.46 -22.84
C GLU A 363 2.58 16.16 -22.04
N ALA A 364 2.87 16.25 -20.75
CA ALA A 364 2.89 15.10 -19.87
C ALA A 364 1.51 14.43 -19.74
N ILE A 365 0.43 15.22 -19.57
CA ILE A 365 -0.95 14.69 -19.52
C ILE A 365 -1.34 14.05 -20.86
N ASN A 366 -0.99 14.68 -21.98
CA ASN A 366 -1.28 14.13 -23.31
C ASN A 366 -0.55 12.80 -23.55
N GLN A 367 0.72 12.73 -23.16
CA GLN A 367 1.54 11.53 -23.25
C GLN A 367 1.00 10.41 -22.34
N PHE A 368 0.64 10.75 -21.10
CA PHE A 368 -0.01 9.84 -20.16
C PHE A 368 -1.27 9.21 -20.77
N ASN A 369 -2.17 10.03 -21.30
CA ASN A 369 -3.42 9.56 -21.90
C ASN A 369 -3.15 8.60 -23.07
N ARG A 370 -2.22 8.97 -23.96
CA ARG A 370 -1.83 8.15 -25.12
C ARG A 370 -1.27 6.80 -24.68
N LEU A 371 -0.32 6.80 -23.73
CA LEU A 371 0.30 5.57 -23.25
C LEU A 371 -0.70 4.67 -22.51
N HIS A 372 -1.58 5.26 -21.71
CA HIS A 372 -2.60 4.52 -20.98
C HIS A 372 -3.55 3.81 -21.95
N GLN A 373 -4.14 4.54 -22.91
CA GLN A 373 -5.00 3.95 -23.93
C GLN A 373 -4.30 2.85 -24.73
N PHE A 374 -3.03 3.08 -25.11
CA PHE A 374 -2.25 2.10 -25.85
C PHE A 374 -1.97 0.82 -25.03
N ARG A 375 -1.54 0.97 -23.78
CA ARG A 375 -1.16 -0.14 -22.88
C ARG A 375 -2.37 -0.98 -22.49
N PHE A 376 -3.42 -0.33 -22.02
CA PHE A 376 -4.59 -1.01 -21.45
C PHE A 376 -5.69 -1.25 -22.48
N LYS A 377 -5.47 -0.85 -23.74
CA LYS A 377 -6.42 -0.99 -24.84
C LYS A 377 -7.80 -0.41 -24.51
N THR A 378 -7.83 0.67 -23.75
CA THR A 378 -9.05 1.38 -23.36
C THR A 378 -9.40 2.46 -24.38
N ALA A 379 -10.69 2.73 -24.56
CA ALA A 379 -11.16 3.82 -25.42
C ALA A 379 -10.76 5.19 -24.83
N GLU A 380 -10.79 5.31 -23.50
CA GLU A 380 -10.51 6.54 -22.77
C GLU A 380 -9.45 6.28 -21.70
N ALA A 381 -8.55 7.25 -21.51
CA ALA A 381 -7.64 7.27 -20.37
C ALA A 381 -8.36 7.80 -19.13
N PRO A 382 -7.91 7.44 -17.92
CA PRO A 382 -8.46 7.99 -16.70
C PRO A 382 -8.20 9.50 -16.66
N SER A 383 -9.20 10.27 -16.22
CA SER A 383 -9.06 11.71 -16.06
C SER A 383 -7.97 12.03 -15.04
N VAL A 384 -7.03 12.91 -15.41
CA VAL A 384 -5.97 13.39 -14.51
C VAL A 384 -6.51 14.56 -13.71
N LYS A 385 -6.66 14.35 -12.40
CA LYS A 385 -7.08 15.36 -11.42
C LYS A 385 -5.97 16.37 -11.12
N LYS A 386 -4.73 15.89 -11.04
CA LYS A 386 -3.57 16.70 -10.68
C LYS A 386 -2.29 16.09 -11.25
N ALA A 387 -1.39 16.94 -11.74
CA ALA A 387 -0.06 16.56 -12.18
C ALA A 387 0.98 17.42 -11.44
N GLU A 388 1.98 16.78 -10.83
CA GLU A 388 3.03 17.46 -10.05
C GLU A 388 4.40 16.98 -10.52
N LEU A 389 5.35 17.92 -10.69
CA LEU A 389 6.75 17.56 -10.91
C LEU A 389 7.36 17.11 -9.59
N VAL A 390 8.00 15.95 -9.59
CA VAL A 390 8.70 15.33 -8.46
C VAL A 390 10.03 14.75 -8.92
N TYR A 391 10.91 14.42 -8.00
CA TYR A 391 12.01 13.50 -8.25
C TYR A 391 11.57 12.08 -7.93
N TRP A 392 11.51 11.21 -8.93
CA TRP A 392 11.20 9.81 -8.70
C TRP A 392 12.39 9.07 -8.08
N SER A 393 12.15 8.44 -6.94
CA SER A 393 13.05 7.53 -6.24
C SER A 393 12.49 6.12 -6.36
N ALA A 394 13.31 5.20 -6.87
CA ALA A 394 12.96 3.79 -6.90
C ALA A 394 12.69 3.23 -5.50
N PRO A 395 11.88 2.16 -5.36
CA PRO A 395 11.73 1.43 -4.11
C PRO A 395 13.06 0.80 -3.67
N HIS A 396 13.15 0.41 -2.40
CA HIS A 396 14.38 -0.19 -1.85
C HIS A 396 14.78 -1.50 -2.54
N TRP A 397 13.86 -2.28 -3.10
CA TRP A 397 14.17 -3.53 -3.81
C TRP A 397 14.61 -3.32 -5.27
N LEU A 398 14.55 -2.09 -5.79
CA LEU A 398 15.01 -1.77 -7.14
C LEU A 398 16.29 -0.91 -7.03
N PRO A 399 17.49 -1.50 -7.18
CA PRO A 399 18.73 -0.76 -7.06
C PRO A 399 18.80 0.33 -8.13
N THR A 400 18.73 1.58 -7.69
CA THR A 400 19.03 2.76 -8.48
C THR A 400 20.13 3.57 -7.80
N ASP A 401 20.96 4.22 -8.61
CA ASP A 401 21.91 5.26 -8.21
C ASP A 401 21.47 6.65 -8.70
N GLU A 402 20.29 6.72 -9.32
CA GLU A 402 19.69 7.95 -9.85
C GLU A 402 18.28 8.23 -9.30
N CYS A 403 17.98 9.52 -9.18
CA CYS A 403 16.64 10.07 -9.03
C CYS A 403 16.34 10.87 -10.29
N VAL A 404 15.22 10.58 -10.96
CA VAL A 404 14.87 11.20 -12.24
C VAL A 404 13.71 12.18 -12.06
N PRO A 405 13.70 13.34 -12.74
CA PRO A 405 12.50 14.17 -12.80
C PRO A 405 11.33 13.36 -13.35
N ALA A 406 10.18 13.45 -12.70
CA ALA A 406 8.99 12.71 -13.06
C ALA A 406 7.72 13.53 -12.82
N TRP A 407 6.70 13.27 -13.62
CA TRP A 407 5.34 13.73 -13.39
C TRP A 407 4.59 12.70 -12.55
N ARG A 408 4.20 13.10 -11.34
CA ARG A 408 3.25 12.38 -10.48
C ARG A 408 1.82 12.74 -10.90
N MET A 409 1.14 11.79 -11.52
CA MET A 409 -0.23 11.92 -12.02
C MET A 409 -1.21 11.34 -11.02
N HIS A 410 -2.10 12.18 -10.49
CA HIS A 410 -3.24 11.78 -9.67
C HIS A 410 -4.46 11.67 -10.57
N THR A 411 -5.09 10.50 -10.62
CA THR A 411 -6.32 10.30 -11.39
C THR A 411 -7.56 10.64 -10.56
N GLU A 412 -8.70 10.88 -11.21
CA GLU A 412 -9.99 11.03 -10.50
C GLU A 412 -10.41 9.76 -9.75
N ALA A 413 -9.98 8.60 -10.26
CA ALA A 413 -10.02 7.29 -9.62
C ALA A 413 -9.13 7.18 -8.35
N GLY A 414 -8.37 8.23 -8.02
CA GLY A 414 -7.50 8.23 -6.85
C GLY A 414 -6.21 7.44 -7.00
N GLY A 415 -5.90 6.96 -8.22
CA GLY A 415 -4.63 6.33 -8.54
C GLY A 415 -3.49 7.33 -8.67
N VAL A 416 -2.28 6.88 -8.34
CA VAL A 416 -1.05 7.66 -8.48
C VAL A 416 -0.08 6.93 -9.39
N LEU A 417 0.28 7.56 -10.51
CA LEU A 417 1.21 7.02 -11.50
C LEU A 417 2.38 7.98 -11.68
N PHE A 418 3.59 7.44 -11.87
CA PHE A 418 4.79 8.23 -12.12
C PHE A 418 5.26 8.03 -13.54
N MET A 419 5.51 9.15 -14.23
CA MET A 419 5.98 9.16 -15.61
C MET A 419 7.28 9.97 -15.69
N ASP A 420 8.32 9.42 -16.32
CA ASP A 420 9.59 10.10 -16.53
C ASP A 420 9.36 11.41 -17.29
N ALA A 421 9.86 12.53 -16.75
CA ALA A 421 9.50 13.85 -17.26
C ALA A 421 10.20 14.21 -18.59
N HIS A 422 11.20 13.43 -19.00
CA HIS A 422 11.92 13.62 -20.26
C HIS A 422 11.38 12.69 -21.36
N SER A 423 11.28 11.39 -21.06
CA SER A 423 10.89 10.36 -22.04
C SER A 423 9.38 10.14 -22.11
N GLY A 424 8.66 10.46 -21.03
CA GLY A 424 7.25 10.18 -20.90
C GLY A 424 6.91 8.72 -20.69
N GLU A 425 7.86 7.87 -20.30
CA GLU A 425 7.60 6.46 -19.97
C GLU A 425 7.12 6.27 -18.52
N TYR A 426 6.35 5.21 -18.24
CA TYR A 426 5.99 4.84 -16.88
C TYR A 426 7.20 4.34 -16.09
N LEU A 427 7.40 4.88 -14.89
CA LEU A 427 8.51 4.50 -14.01
C LEU A 427 8.16 3.32 -13.10
N ASN A 428 6.90 3.20 -12.70
CA ASN A 428 6.42 2.17 -11.75
C ASN A 428 6.46 0.75 -12.31
N GLU A 429 6.65 0.61 -13.62
CA GLU A 429 6.57 -0.68 -14.32
C GLU A 429 7.93 -1.20 -14.77
N ARG A 430 9.03 -0.57 -14.36
CA ARG A 430 10.37 -1.12 -14.62
C ARG A 430 10.48 -2.44 -13.89
N LYS A 431 10.21 -3.54 -14.61
CA LYS A 431 10.41 -4.91 -14.11
C LYS A 431 11.84 -4.99 -13.61
N VAL A 432 12.00 -5.51 -12.39
CA VAL A 432 13.29 -6.04 -11.95
C VAL A 432 13.61 -7.16 -12.92
N THR A 433 14.36 -6.89 -13.98
CA THR A 433 14.95 -7.94 -14.79
C THR A 433 15.95 -8.61 -13.87
N SER A 434 15.58 -9.75 -13.29
CA SER A 434 16.51 -10.62 -12.56
C SER A 434 17.68 -10.88 -13.50
N THR A 435 18.84 -10.31 -13.17
CA THR A 435 20.09 -10.53 -13.90
C THR A 435 20.74 -11.81 -13.43
#